data_AF-A0A1B6HFJ2-F1
#
_entry.id   AF-A0A1B6HFJ2-F1
#
_cell.length_a   1.000
_cell.length_b   1.000
_cell.length_c   1.000
_cell.angle_alpha   90.00
_cell.angle_beta   90.00
_cell.angle_gamma   90.00
#
_symmetry.space_group_name_H-M   'P 1'
#
loop_
_entity.id
_entity.type
_entity.pdbx_description
1 polymer ?
#
loop_
_entity_poly.entity_id
_entity_poly.type
_entity_poly.pdbx_seq_one_letter_code
_entity_poly.pdbx_strand_id
1 'polypeptide(L)'
;MVKRRNNQLPNNLSQLQNLIKRDTVSYKEEFMLQYEHYKALLKVFWQNPIQINKKLDELVMFIAQVAHCYPDILSGYAQELIDLLNSHNTVLDPSMRMTFCRALILLRNKNLLQATDLLSLFFQLLRCNDKALRDFLQSHIVTDIKNLNSKHKNAQLNTTLQNFMFSMLKDSNPKAAKLSLDIMIELYKKNIWNDTKTVNVISTACFSKVTKVVVTALKFFVSSNVTKEDEEDSDSDDEPNTKEVAMANKVNKKTRKREKQLKKVKQLVQKSKKKKAAAPVYNFSAL
;
A
#
# COMPACT_ATOMS: atom_id res chain seq x y z
N MET A 1 20.37 32.05 28.32
CA MET A 1 20.93 30.71 28.00
C MET A 1 20.27 29.67 28.90
N VAL A 2 19.27 28.96 28.39
CA VAL A 2 18.62 27.87 29.13
C VAL A 2 19.56 26.67 29.07
N LYS A 3 20.09 26.24 30.23
CA LYS A 3 20.89 25.02 30.38
C LYS A 3 20.12 23.84 29.76
N ARG A 4 20.67 23.25 28.69
CA ARG A 4 20.17 22.01 28.07
C ARG A 4 20.16 20.91 29.14
N ARG A 5 18.97 20.61 29.67
CA ARG A 5 18.73 19.49 30.61
C ARG A 5 19.19 18.19 29.92
N ASN A 6 20.09 17.46 30.57
CA ASN A 6 20.48 16.06 30.33
C ASN A 6 20.43 15.57 28.87
N ASN A 7 21.60 15.50 28.23
CA ASN A 7 21.81 15.19 26.82
C ASN A 7 21.55 13.71 26.44
N GLN A 8 20.37 13.18 26.78
CA GLN A 8 19.88 11.86 26.32
C GLN A 8 19.12 11.95 24.99
N LEU A 9 18.98 13.17 24.43
CA LEU A 9 18.31 13.43 23.15
C LEU A 9 18.87 12.60 21.97
N PRO A 10 20.19 12.36 21.85
CA PRO A 10 20.72 11.50 20.78
C PRO A 10 20.29 10.04 20.89
N ASN A 11 19.92 9.58 22.09
CA ASN A 11 19.50 8.20 22.32
C ASN A 11 17.97 8.03 22.23
N ASN A 12 17.21 9.11 22.13
CA ASN A 12 15.75 9.08 22.02
C ASN A 12 15.30 9.65 20.67
N LEU A 13 15.35 8.81 19.64
CA LEU A 13 15.01 9.18 18.25
C LEU A 13 13.58 9.70 18.12
N SER A 14 12.61 9.17 18.88
CA SER A 14 11.22 9.62 18.86
C SER A 14 11.06 11.05 19.38
N GLN A 15 11.76 11.40 20.46
CA GLN A 15 11.75 12.75 20.99
C GLN A 15 12.44 13.72 20.01
N LEU A 16 13.61 13.33 19.49
CA LEU A 16 14.35 14.13 18.52
C LEU A 16 13.53 14.38 17.25
N GLN A 17 12.83 13.38 16.75
CA GLN A 17 11.93 13.49 15.59
C GLN A 17 10.86 14.56 15.80
N ASN A 18 10.22 14.57 16.96
CA ASN A 18 9.17 15.55 17.29
C ASN A 18 9.74 16.96 17.39
N LEU A 19 10.95 17.10 17.92
CA LEU A 19 11.63 18.39 18.04
C LEU A 19 12.06 18.93 16.66
N ILE A 20 12.67 18.11 15.81
CA ILE A 20 13.04 18.46 14.43
C ILE A 20 11.81 18.93 13.64
N LYS A 21 10.68 18.22 13.76
CA LYS A 21 9.44 18.61 13.07
C LYS A 21 8.86 19.96 13.52
N ARG A 22 9.19 20.41 14.72
CA ARG A 22 8.76 21.71 15.27
C ARG A 22 9.72 22.83 14.90
N ASP A 23 11.02 22.56 14.95
CA ASP A 23 12.07 23.51 14.62
C ASP A 23 13.22 22.79 13.92
N THR A 24 13.27 22.90 12.59
CA THR A 24 14.25 22.16 11.78
C THR A 24 15.65 22.75 11.88
N VAL A 25 15.78 24.04 12.17
CA VAL A 25 17.07 24.74 12.15
C VAL A 25 17.85 24.45 13.43
N SER A 26 17.18 24.51 14.58
CA SER A 26 17.83 24.35 15.89
C SER A 26 18.36 22.93 16.16
N TYR A 27 17.81 21.91 15.51
CA TYR A 27 18.16 20.50 15.72
C TYR A 27 18.96 19.89 14.55
N LYS A 28 19.52 20.72 13.67
CA LYS A 28 20.26 20.27 12.49
C LYS A 28 21.53 19.49 12.86
N GLU A 29 22.26 19.92 13.88
CA GLU A 29 23.49 19.25 14.33
C GLU A 29 23.20 17.85 14.91
N GLU A 30 22.17 17.74 15.75
CA GLU A 30 21.73 16.47 16.31
C GLU A 30 21.22 15.52 15.23
N PHE A 31 20.54 16.03 14.19
CA PHE A 31 20.15 15.25 13.01
C PHE A 31 21.38 14.75 12.24
N MET A 32 22.37 15.61 11.97
CA MET A 32 23.58 15.25 11.23
C MET A 32 24.36 14.14 11.94
N LEU A 33 24.45 14.19 13.28
CA LEU A 33 25.08 13.13 14.07
C LEU A 33 24.40 11.77 13.85
N GLN A 34 23.06 11.73 13.84
CA GLN A 34 22.32 10.49 13.57
C GLN A 34 22.45 10.05 12.11
N TYR A 35 22.53 11.00 11.18
CA TYR A 35 22.73 10.70 9.77
C TYR A 35 24.11 10.09 9.49
N GLU A 36 25.17 10.62 10.10
CA GLU A 36 26.52 10.02 10.02
C GLU A 36 26.56 8.62 10.64
N HIS A 37 25.90 8.44 11.79
CA HIS A 37 25.77 7.12 12.41
C HIS A 37 25.03 6.13 11.50
N TYR A 38 23.94 6.56 10.86
CA TYR A 38 23.25 5.78 9.83
C TYR A 38 24.18 5.39 8.69
N LYS A 39 24.95 6.33 8.13
CA LYS A 39 25.89 6.05 7.03
C LYS A 39 26.94 5.02 7.42
N ALA A 40 27.51 5.16 8.62
CA ALA A 40 28.50 4.22 9.13
C ALA A 40 27.91 2.82 9.26
N LEU A 41 26.72 2.70 9.88
CA LEU A 41 26.03 1.41 10.02
C LEU A 41 25.61 0.82 8.68
N LEU A 42 25.11 1.63 7.75
CA LEU A 42 24.73 1.20 6.42
C LEU A 42 25.94 0.62 5.68
N LYS A 43 27.10 1.29 5.75
CA LYS A 43 28.33 0.82 5.11
C LYS A 43 28.80 -0.53 5.65
N VAL A 44 28.72 -0.76 6.96
CA VAL A 44 29.02 -2.06 7.56
C VAL A 44 27.98 -3.10 7.14
N PHE A 45 26.70 -2.72 7.14
CA PHE A 45 25.60 -3.61 6.77
C PHE A 45 25.68 -4.07 5.31
N TRP A 46 26.13 -3.22 4.39
CA TRP A 46 26.40 -3.58 2.99
C TRP A 46 27.38 -4.76 2.86
N GLN A 47 28.32 -4.91 3.80
CA GLN A 47 29.26 -6.03 3.79
C GLN A 47 28.66 -7.32 4.38
N ASN A 48 27.67 -7.21 5.28
CA ASN A 48 27.03 -8.34 5.95
C ASN A 48 25.50 -8.14 6.08
N PRO A 49 24.73 -8.26 4.99
CA PRO A 49 23.30 -7.94 4.94
C PRO A 49 22.39 -8.99 5.62
N ILE A 50 22.96 -10.11 6.07
CA ILE A 50 22.23 -11.22 6.70
C ILE A 50 21.90 -10.89 8.16
N GLN A 51 22.75 -10.10 8.83
CA GLN A 51 22.59 -9.83 10.26
C GLN A 51 21.54 -8.75 10.51
N ILE A 52 20.63 -9.01 11.44
CA ILE A 52 19.65 -8.02 11.87
C ILE A 52 20.37 -6.90 12.63
N ASN A 53 20.12 -5.65 12.23
CA ASN A 53 20.64 -4.48 12.92
C ASN A 53 19.49 -3.56 13.35
N LYS A 54 19.01 -3.76 14.59
CA LYS A 54 17.88 -2.99 15.15
C LYS A 54 18.14 -1.48 15.18
N LYS A 55 19.38 -1.05 15.44
CA LYS A 55 19.73 0.37 15.43
C LYS A 55 19.63 0.95 14.02
N LEU A 56 20.05 0.20 13.02
CA LEU A 56 19.89 0.61 11.62
C LEU A 56 18.41 0.71 11.24
N ASP A 57 17.57 -0.26 11.64
CA ASP A 57 16.11 -0.20 11.44
C ASP A 57 15.49 1.08 12.04
N GLU A 58 15.84 1.40 13.29
CA GLU A 58 15.35 2.59 13.97
C GLU A 58 15.81 3.89 13.27
N LEU A 59 17.08 3.96 12.86
CA LEU A 59 17.63 5.12 12.16
C LEU A 59 17.03 5.31 10.77
N VAL A 60 16.83 4.22 10.03
CA VAL A 60 16.16 4.23 8.71
C VAL A 60 14.77 4.83 8.86
N MET A 61 13.98 4.34 9.81
CA MET A 61 12.63 4.86 10.03
C MET A 61 12.63 6.31 10.53
N PHE A 62 13.55 6.67 11.43
CA PHE A 62 13.72 8.03 11.92
C PHE A 62 14.02 9.01 10.77
N ILE A 63 15.01 8.69 9.91
CA ILE A 63 15.41 9.53 8.78
C ILE A 63 14.24 9.68 7.80
N ALA A 64 13.57 8.59 7.41
CA ALA A 64 12.40 8.65 6.53
C ALA A 64 11.27 9.53 7.11
N GLN A 65 11.13 9.55 8.44
CA GLN A 65 10.14 10.39 9.12
C GLN A 65 10.48 11.88 9.15
N VAL A 66 11.76 12.25 9.16
CA VAL A 66 12.19 13.66 9.12
C VAL A 66 12.63 14.11 7.72
N ALA A 67 12.60 13.24 6.71
CA ALA A 67 13.21 13.51 5.40
C ALA A 67 12.79 14.84 4.73
N HIS A 68 11.50 15.16 4.77
CA HIS A 68 10.95 16.43 4.27
C HIS A 68 11.50 17.70 4.94
N CYS A 69 12.07 17.60 6.14
CA CYS A 69 12.68 18.71 6.86
C CYS A 69 14.06 19.08 6.30
N TYR A 70 14.74 18.14 5.65
CA TYR A 70 16.12 18.29 5.14
C TYR A 70 16.26 17.72 3.71
N PRO A 71 15.51 18.24 2.72
CA PRO A 71 15.48 17.68 1.36
C PRO A 71 16.85 17.72 0.68
N ASP A 72 17.64 18.78 0.89
CA ASP A 72 18.95 18.94 0.26
C ASP A 72 19.95 17.87 0.73
N ILE A 73 19.95 17.59 2.04
CA ILE A 73 20.86 16.63 2.67
C ILE A 73 20.46 15.19 2.32
N LEU A 74 19.15 14.93 2.19
CA LEU A 74 18.60 13.58 2.02
C LEU A 74 18.23 13.22 0.59
N SER A 75 18.70 13.99 -0.39
CA SER A 75 18.49 13.72 -1.82
C SER A 75 18.92 12.30 -2.24
N GLY A 76 20.05 11.81 -1.74
CA GLY A 76 20.55 10.45 -2.04
C GLY A 76 19.94 9.31 -1.21
N TYR A 77 19.20 9.63 -0.14
CA TYR A 77 18.74 8.64 0.83
C TYR A 77 17.80 7.59 0.24
N ALA A 78 16.86 8.02 -0.61
CA ALA A 78 15.93 7.09 -1.26
C ALA A 78 16.67 6.10 -2.17
N GLN A 79 17.63 6.60 -2.95
CA GLN A 79 18.40 5.80 -3.89
C GLN A 79 19.24 4.74 -3.16
N GLU A 80 19.86 5.09 -2.02
CA GLU A 80 20.63 4.14 -1.21
C GLU A 80 19.81 2.95 -0.72
N LEU A 81 18.56 3.19 -0.32
CA LEU A 81 17.65 2.11 0.08
C LEU A 81 17.20 1.27 -1.12
N ILE A 82 16.97 1.89 -2.27
CA ILE A 82 16.64 1.20 -3.52
C ILE A 82 17.79 0.28 -3.94
N ASP A 83 19.02 0.79 -3.94
CA ASP A 83 20.22 0.06 -4.36
C ASP A 83 20.52 -1.11 -3.42
N LEU A 84 20.34 -0.91 -2.10
CA LEU A 84 20.48 -1.96 -1.11
C LEU A 84 19.46 -3.07 -1.32
N LEU A 85 18.19 -2.71 -1.53
CA LEU A 85 17.13 -3.68 -1.79
C LEU A 85 17.39 -4.42 -3.12
N ASN A 86 17.78 -3.73 -4.19
CA ASN A 86 18.09 -4.36 -5.46
C ASN A 86 19.26 -5.34 -5.36
N SER A 87 20.34 -4.95 -4.68
CA SER A 87 21.57 -5.74 -4.60
C SER A 87 21.45 -6.96 -3.69
N HIS A 88 20.68 -6.85 -2.59
CA HIS A 88 20.63 -7.88 -1.54
C HIS A 88 19.23 -8.48 -1.32
N ASN A 89 18.27 -8.28 -2.22
CA ASN A 89 16.87 -8.69 -2.01
C ASN A 89 16.68 -10.15 -1.55
N THR A 90 17.49 -11.10 -2.02
CA THR A 90 17.37 -12.53 -1.66
C THR A 90 18.03 -12.90 -0.33
N VAL A 91 19.07 -12.18 0.06
CA VAL A 91 19.94 -12.52 1.21
C VAL A 91 19.56 -11.75 2.47
N LEU A 92 18.93 -10.58 2.29
CA LEU A 92 18.50 -9.70 3.37
C LEU A 92 17.56 -10.41 4.35
N ASP A 93 17.70 -10.11 5.64
CA ASP A 93 16.72 -10.51 6.63
C ASP A 93 15.29 -9.99 6.29
N PRO A 94 14.24 -10.81 6.41
CA PRO A 94 12.87 -10.41 6.10
C PRO A 94 12.36 -9.18 6.87
N SER A 95 12.73 -9.01 8.14
CA SER A 95 12.31 -7.87 8.96
C SER A 95 12.94 -6.59 8.45
N MET A 96 14.27 -6.60 8.24
CA MET A 96 14.99 -5.44 7.68
C MET A 96 14.44 -5.07 6.29
N ARG A 97 14.17 -6.09 5.44
CA ARG A 97 13.57 -5.90 4.11
C ARG A 97 12.25 -5.14 4.18
N MET A 98 11.40 -5.53 5.12
CA MET A 98 10.11 -4.88 5.36
C MET A 98 10.29 -3.44 5.86
N THR A 99 11.26 -3.18 6.76
CA THR A 99 11.57 -1.83 7.25
C THR A 99 11.98 -0.90 6.11
N PHE A 100 12.89 -1.33 5.21
CA PHE A 100 13.30 -0.53 4.07
C PHE A 100 12.14 -0.23 3.11
N CYS A 101 11.28 -1.22 2.84
CA CYS A 101 10.09 -1.00 2.02
C CYS A 101 9.15 0.04 2.67
N ARG A 102 8.92 -0.04 3.98
CA ARG A 102 8.10 0.94 4.72
C ARG A 102 8.69 2.35 4.69
N ALA A 103 10.02 2.47 4.83
CA ALA A 103 10.72 3.75 4.74
C ALA A 103 10.53 4.39 3.36
N LEU A 104 10.71 3.62 2.28
CA LEU A 104 10.49 4.10 0.91
C LEU A 104 9.03 4.53 0.65
N ILE A 105 8.05 3.79 1.16
CA ILE A 105 6.63 4.18 1.09
C ILE A 105 6.40 5.52 1.80
N LEU A 106 7.03 5.74 2.95
CA LEU A 106 6.90 7.00 3.69
C LEU A 106 7.52 8.18 2.93
N LEU A 107 8.65 7.99 2.26
CA LEU A 107 9.26 9.00 1.38
C LEU A 107 8.33 9.35 0.22
N ARG A 108 7.74 8.32 -0.42
CA ARG A 108 6.80 8.50 -1.52
C ARG A 108 5.54 9.25 -1.09
N ASN A 109 4.98 8.94 0.08
CA ASN A 109 3.82 9.65 0.62
C ASN A 109 4.09 11.14 0.89
N LYS A 110 5.36 11.52 1.05
CA LYS A 110 5.82 12.91 1.20
C LYS A 110 6.27 13.54 -0.12
N ASN A 111 6.07 12.85 -1.25
CA ASN A 111 6.53 13.25 -2.58
C ASN A 111 8.05 13.44 -2.70
N LEU A 112 8.83 12.73 -1.87
CA LEU A 112 10.31 12.73 -1.92
C LEU A 112 10.87 11.59 -2.79
N LEU A 113 9.99 10.74 -3.33
CA LEU A 113 10.32 9.63 -4.22
C LEU A 113 9.24 9.51 -5.28
N GLN A 114 9.65 9.35 -6.55
CA GLN A 114 8.71 9.18 -7.65
C GLN A 114 8.01 7.82 -7.56
N ALA A 115 6.71 7.82 -7.90
CA ALA A 115 5.91 6.60 -7.86
C ALA A 115 6.42 5.52 -8.83
N THR A 116 6.96 5.93 -9.98
CA THR A 116 7.54 5.01 -10.98
C THR A 116 8.70 4.21 -10.41
N ASP A 117 9.58 4.87 -9.66
CA ASP A 117 10.80 4.26 -9.13
C ASP A 117 10.45 3.27 -8.02
N LEU A 118 9.54 3.68 -7.11
CA LEU A 118 9.05 2.82 -6.03
C LEU A 118 8.33 1.57 -6.57
N LEU A 119 7.39 1.77 -7.49
CA LEU A 119 6.58 0.67 -8.01
C LEU A 119 7.42 -0.30 -8.84
N SER A 120 8.39 0.20 -9.62
CA SER A 120 9.33 -0.65 -10.36
C SER A 120 10.15 -1.55 -9.43
N LEU A 121 10.67 -1.00 -8.33
CA LEU A 121 11.35 -1.79 -7.29
C LEU A 121 10.41 -2.82 -6.67
N PHE A 122 9.19 -2.43 -6.29
CA PHE A 122 8.25 -3.31 -5.61
C PHE A 122 7.82 -4.49 -6.48
N PHE A 123 7.65 -4.28 -7.79
CA PHE A 123 7.39 -5.38 -8.70
C PHE A 123 8.58 -6.34 -8.79
N GLN A 124 9.82 -5.86 -8.79
CA GLN A 124 11.00 -6.74 -8.76
C GLN A 124 11.05 -7.57 -7.46
N LEU A 125 10.70 -6.96 -6.32
CA LEU A 125 10.64 -7.62 -5.01
C LEU A 125 9.53 -8.68 -4.90
N LEU A 126 8.57 -8.72 -5.83
CA LEU A 126 7.58 -9.83 -5.89
C LEU A 126 8.23 -11.19 -6.18
N ARG A 127 9.48 -11.21 -6.67
CA ARG A 127 10.26 -12.43 -6.89
C ARG A 127 10.79 -13.05 -5.60
N CYS A 128 10.87 -12.29 -4.51
CA CYS A 128 11.41 -12.75 -3.25
C CYS A 128 10.59 -13.91 -2.66
N ASN A 129 11.27 -14.88 -2.05
CA ASN A 129 10.65 -16.02 -1.38
C ASN A 129 10.12 -15.66 0.02
N ASP A 130 9.39 -14.54 0.14
CA ASP A 130 8.80 -14.05 1.37
C ASP A 130 7.31 -13.84 1.14
N LYS A 131 6.45 -14.58 1.85
CA LYS A 131 4.99 -14.45 1.67
C LYS A 131 4.46 -13.16 2.29
N ALA A 132 4.92 -12.81 3.49
CA ALA A 132 4.44 -11.63 4.20
C ALA A 132 4.80 -10.35 3.43
N LEU A 133 6.01 -10.28 2.89
CA LEU A 133 6.39 -9.17 2.03
C LEU A 133 5.54 -9.10 0.76
N ARG A 134 5.33 -10.21 0.06
CA ARG A 134 4.54 -10.21 -1.19
C ARG A 134 3.10 -9.77 -0.97
N ASP A 135 2.45 -10.23 0.09
CA ASP A 135 1.09 -9.83 0.45
C ASP A 135 1.05 -8.31 0.77
N PHE A 136 2.04 -7.80 1.52
CA PHE A 136 2.18 -6.37 1.82
C PHE A 136 2.40 -5.52 0.57
N LEU A 137 3.33 -5.93 -0.31
CA LEU A 137 3.65 -5.20 -1.55
C LEU A 137 2.45 -5.19 -2.49
N GLN A 138 1.76 -6.32 -2.67
CA GLN A 138 0.55 -6.41 -3.50
C GLN A 138 -0.49 -5.39 -3.05
N SER A 139 -0.84 -5.39 -1.76
CA SER A 139 -1.84 -4.46 -1.19
C SER A 139 -1.42 -3.00 -1.39
N HIS A 140 -0.13 -2.71 -1.14
CA HIS A 140 0.37 -1.35 -1.29
C HIS A 140 0.35 -0.90 -2.75
N ILE A 141 0.87 -1.70 -3.70
CA ILE A 141 0.89 -1.38 -5.13
C ILE A 141 -0.52 -1.01 -5.63
N VAL A 142 -1.52 -1.82 -5.30
CA VAL A 142 -2.90 -1.59 -5.73
C VAL A 142 -3.45 -0.29 -5.14
N THR A 143 -3.23 -0.08 -3.83
CA THR A 143 -3.65 1.14 -3.14
C THR A 143 -2.97 2.38 -3.72
N ASP A 144 -1.69 2.25 -4.05
CA ASP A 144 -0.87 3.34 -4.56
C ASP A 144 -1.32 3.81 -5.94
N ILE A 145 -1.54 2.85 -6.84
CA ILE A 145 -2.05 3.09 -8.19
C ILE A 145 -3.48 3.65 -8.13
N LYS A 146 -4.33 3.14 -7.22
CA LYS A 146 -5.67 3.71 -6.97
C LYS A 146 -5.59 5.17 -6.57
N ASN A 147 -4.72 5.51 -5.62
CA ASN A 147 -4.56 6.88 -5.13
C ASN A 147 -4.01 7.82 -6.23
N LEU A 148 -3.05 7.35 -7.05
CA LEU A 148 -2.52 8.12 -8.18
C LEU A 148 -3.57 8.43 -9.24
N ASN A 149 -4.54 7.54 -9.42
CA ASN A 149 -5.63 7.69 -10.38
C ASN A 149 -6.91 8.28 -9.77
N SER A 150 -6.90 8.66 -8.49
CA SER A 150 -8.10 9.14 -7.76
C SER A 150 -8.64 10.47 -8.28
N LYS A 151 -7.76 11.40 -8.66
CA LYS A 151 -8.15 12.71 -9.22
C LYS A 151 -8.36 12.66 -10.72
N HIS A 152 -7.40 12.09 -11.45
CA HIS A 152 -7.40 11.96 -12.90
C HIS A 152 -6.63 10.70 -13.28
N LYS A 153 -7.02 10.05 -14.39
CA LYS A 153 -6.33 8.86 -14.91
C LYS A 153 -4.98 9.24 -15.51
N ASN A 154 -3.88 8.95 -14.80
CA ASN A 154 -2.54 9.23 -15.32
C ASN A 154 -2.14 8.19 -16.39
N ALA A 155 -2.51 8.46 -17.65
CA ALA A 155 -2.33 7.53 -18.77
C ALA A 155 -0.87 7.15 -19.02
N GLN A 156 0.07 8.10 -18.89
CA GLN A 156 1.49 7.85 -19.11
C GLN A 156 2.03 6.89 -18.05
N LEU A 157 1.77 7.17 -16.77
CA LEU A 157 2.19 6.31 -15.66
C LEU A 157 1.56 4.92 -15.77
N ASN A 158 0.26 4.85 -16.05
CA ASN A 158 -0.44 3.58 -16.23
C ASN A 158 0.16 2.75 -17.37
N THR A 159 0.48 3.38 -18.51
CA THR A 159 1.10 2.69 -19.64
C THR A 159 2.45 2.10 -19.25
N THR A 160 3.29 2.86 -18.54
CA THR A 160 4.60 2.40 -18.06
C THR A 160 4.45 1.21 -17.09
N LEU A 161 3.55 1.30 -16.11
CA LEU A 161 3.33 0.23 -15.14
C LEU A 161 2.70 -1.03 -15.78
N GLN A 162 1.75 -0.86 -16.69
CA GLN A 162 1.17 -1.96 -17.46
C GLN A 162 2.26 -2.70 -18.25
N ASN A 163 3.10 -1.97 -18.99
CA ASN A 163 4.20 -2.58 -19.74
C ASN A 163 5.17 -3.36 -18.83
N PHE A 164 5.46 -2.80 -17.64
CA PHE A 164 6.27 -3.50 -16.65
C PHE A 164 5.60 -4.81 -16.19
N MET A 165 4.31 -4.76 -15.84
CA MET A 165 3.53 -5.93 -15.42
C MET A 165 3.44 -7.00 -16.51
N PHE A 166 3.35 -6.58 -17.77
CA PHE A 166 3.33 -7.52 -18.90
C PHE A 166 4.66 -8.25 -19.05
N SER A 167 5.79 -7.59 -18.75
CA SER A 167 7.09 -8.25 -18.68
C SER A 167 7.14 -9.26 -17.52
N MET A 168 6.56 -8.92 -16.37
CA MET A 168 6.52 -9.77 -15.18
C MET A 168 5.61 -10.99 -15.33
N LEU A 169 4.55 -10.91 -16.14
CA LEU A 169 3.70 -12.07 -16.46
C LEU A 169 4.45 -13.13 -17.29
N LYS A 170 5.44 -12.70 -18.08
CA LYS A 170 6.30 -13.59 -18.87
C LYS A 170 7.51 -14.10 -18.08
N ASP A 171 7.63 -13.71 -16.82
CA ASP A 171 8.75 -14.10 -15.97
C ASP A 171 8.74 -15.61 -15.70
N SER A 172 9.94 -16.16 -15.56
CA SER A 172 10.20 -17.56 -15.18
C SER A 172 9.63 -17.90 -13.80
N ASN A 173 9.52 -16.93 -12.89
CA ASN A 173 9.04 -17.18 -11.53
C ASN A 173 7.50 -17.30 -11.49
N PRO A 174 6.94 -18.50 -11.25
CA PRO A 174 5.50 -18.73 -11.32
C PRO A 174 4.72 -17.97 -10.23
N LYS A 175 5.36 -17.70 -9.08
CA LYS A 175 4.73 -16.94 -7.98
C LYS A 175 4.61 -15.46 -8.34
N ALA A 176 5.66 -14.87 -8.92
CA ALA A 176 5.67 -13.48 -9.34
C ALA A 176 4.70 -13.24 -10.50
N ALA A 177 4.67 -14.15 -11.49
CA ALA A 177 3.71 -14.10 -12.59
C ALA A 177 2.26 -14.16 -12.08
N LYS A 178 1.94 -15.09 -11.17
CA LYS A 178 0.59 -15.20 -10.60
C LYS A 178 0.19 -13.95 -9.81
N LEU A 179 1.08 -13.39 -9.00
CA LEU A 179 0.79 -12.15 -8.25
C LEU A 179 0.62 -10.94 -9.16
N SER A 180 1.44 -10.85 -10.22
CA SER A 180 1.30 -9.80 -11.23
C SER A 180 -0.07 -9.87 -11.92
N LEU A 181 -0.52 -11.08 -12.23
CA LEU A 181 -1.87 -11.31 -12.76
C LEU A 181 -2.96 -10.90 -11.77
N ASP A 182 -2.83 -11.25 -10.48
CA ASP A 182 -3.80 -10.86 -9.46
C ASP A 182 -3.92 -9.33 -9.33
N ILE A 183 -2.79 -8.62 -9.31
CA ILE A 183 -2.76 -7.15 -9.25
C ILE A 183 -3.45 -6.54 -10.47
N MET A 184 -3.19 -7.07 -11.68
CA MET A 184 -3.86 -6.60 -12.89
C MET A 184 -5.38 -6.81 -12.84
N ILE A 185 -5.81 -7.99 -12.39
CA ILE A 185 -7.24 -8.30 -12.22
C ILE A 185 -7.87 -7.38 -11.17
N GLU A 186 -7.18 -7.12 -10.06
CA GLU A 186 -7.68 -6.24 -9.01
C GLU A 186 -7.82 -4.79 -9.48
N LEU A 187 -6.83 -4.27 -10.22
CA LEU A 187 -6.89 -2.93 -10.82
C LEU A 187 -7.96 -2.80 -11.92
N TYR A 188 -8.20 -3.87 -12.67
CA TYR A 188 -9.32 -3.94 -13.62
C TYR A 188 -10.66 -3.86 -12.90
N LYS A 189 -10.85 -4.69 -11.85
CA LYS A 189 -12.08 -4.71 -11.04
C LYS A 189 -12.37 -3.37 -10.36
N LYS A 190 -11.33 -2.63 -9.98
CA LYS A 190 -11.42 -1.28 -9.42
C LYS A 190 -11.64 -0.19 -10.48
N ASN A 191 -11.90 -0.54 -11.74
CA ASN A 191 -12.11 0.37 -12.88
C ASN A 191 -10.93 1.32 -13.20
N ILE A 192 -9.72 1.00 -12.72
CA ILE A 192 -8.52 1.82 -12.95
C ILE A 192 -7.93 1.46 -14.32
N TRP A 193 -7.62 0.17 -14.52
CA TRP A 193 -7.09 -0.38 -15.77
C TRP A 193 -8.17 -1.14 -16.55
N ASN A 194 -9.34 -0.51 -16.72
CA ASN A 194 -10.42 -1.03 -17.54
C ASN A 194 -10.19 -0.61 -19.01
N ASP A 195 -9.23 -1.25 -19.67
CA ASP A 195 -8.91 -1.04 -21.07
C ASP A 195 -8.70 -2.37 -21.82
N THR A 196 -8.85 -2.32 -23.14
CA THR A 196 -8.71 -3.50 -24.03
C THR A 196 -7.32 -4.12 -23.92
N LYS A 197 -6.29 -3.30 -23.70
CA LYS A 197 -4.91 -3.77 -23.56
C LYS A 197 -4.74 -4.67 -22.33
N THR A 198 -5.30 -4.30 -21.18
CA THR A 198 -5.23 -5.12 -19.96
C THR A 198 -5.96 -6.45 -20.15
N VAL A 199 -7.15 -6.44 -20.76
CA VAL A 199 -7.93 -7.66 -21.06
C VAL A 199 -7.16 -8.59 -22.00
N ASN A 200 -6.57 -8.05 -23.08
CA ASN A 200 -5.78 -8.82 -24.03
C ASN A 200 -4.60 -9.52 -23.35
N VAL A 201 -3.91 -8.83 -22.42
CA VAL A 201 -2.81 -9.46 -21.69
C VAL A 201 -3.31 -10.53 -20.72
N ILE A 202 -4.43 -10.31 -20.02
CA ILE A 202 -5.03 -11.36 -19.18
C ILE A 202 -5.42 -12.58 -20.03
N SER A 203 -5.92 -12.38 -21.25
CA SER A 203 -6.20 -13.46 -22.21
C SER A 203 -4.93 -14.26 -22.57
N THR A 204 -3.79 -13.59 -22.80
CA THR A 204 -2.53 -14.31 -23.02
C THR A 204 -2.11 -15.19 -21.83
N ALA A 205 -2.50 -14.81 -20.61
CA ALA A 205 -2.20 -15.59 -19.41
C ALA A 205 -2.99 -16.92 -19.34
N CYS A 206 -4.12 -17.05 -20.06
CA CYS A 206 -4.84 -18.32 -20.23
C CYS A 206 -4.00 -19.39 -20.93
N PHE A 207 -2.98 -19.00 -21.71
CA PHE A 207 -2.07 -19.90 -22.41
C PHE A 207 -0.72 -20.08 -21.70
N SER A 208 -0.63 -19.66 -20.44
CA SER A 208 0.59 -19.83 -19.65
C SER A 208 0.88 -21.32 -19.37
N LYS A 209 2.17 -21.67 -19.28
CA LYS A 209 2.60 -23.01 -18.83
C LYS A 209 2.30 -23.25 -17.34
N VAL A 210 2.04 -22.19 -16.58
CA VAL A 210 1.80 -22.28 -15.13
C VAL A 210 0.30 -22.43 -14.87
N THR A 211 -0.14 -23.62 -14.45
CA THR A 211 -1.56 -23.95 -14.22
C THR A 211 -2.26 -22.95 -13.30
N LYS A 212 -1.61 -22.46 -12.24
CA LYS A 212 -2.19 -21.45 -11.33
C LYS A 212 -2.49 -20.13 -12.04
N VAL A 213 -1.63 -19.70 -12.97
CA VAL A 213 -1.83 -18.48 -13.77
C VAL A 213 -3.02 -18.68 -14.71
N VAL A 214 -3.07 -19.82 -15.40
CA VAL A 214 -4.19 -20.20 -16.29
C VAL A 214 -5.52 -20.20 -15.53
N VAL A 215 -5.57 -20.88 -14.38
CA VAL A 215 -6.80 -20.95 -13.56
C VAL A 215 -7.23 -19.57 -13.10
N THR A 216 -6.31 -18.70 -12.69
CA THR A 216 -6.63 -17.32 -12.30
C THR A 216 -7.17 -16.51 -13.49
N ALA A 217 -6.57 -16.63 -14.67
CA ALA A 217 -7.02 -15.94 -15.88
C ALA A 217 -8.40 -16.44 -16.35
N LEU A 218 -8.63 -17.75 -16.39
CA LEU A 218 -9.94 -18.32 -16.72
C LEU A 218 -11.00 -17.89 -15.71
N LYS A 219 -10.68 -17.88 -14.41
CA LYS A 219 -11.58 -17.37 -13.37
C LYS A 219 -11.92 -15.90 -13.58
N PHE A 220 -11.02 -15.08 -14.12
CA PHE A 220 -11.32 -13.69 -14.45
C PHE A 220 -12.39 -13.58 -15.54
N PHE A 221 -12.31 -14.39 -16.60
CA PHE A 221 -13.31 -14.36 -17.69
C PHE A 221 -14.64 -15.05 -17.33
N VAL A 222 -14.61 -16.05 -16.44
CA VAL A 222 -15.81 -16.81 -16.04
C VAL A 222 -16.53 -16.19 -14.85
N SER A 223 -15.80 -15.63 -13.87
CA SER A 223 -16.44 -15.04 -12.70
C SER A 223 -17.06 -13.71 -13.10
N SER A 224 -18.37 -13.55 -12.84
CA SER A 224 -18.99 -12.24 -12.90
C SER A 224 -18.17 -11.28 -12.03
N ASN A 225 -17.79 -10.12 -12.59
CA ASN A 225 -17.17 -9.03 -11.85
C ASN A 225 -18.18 -8.40 -10.87
N VAL A 226 -18.77 -9.21 -9.98
CA VAL A 226 -19.48 -8.71 -8.80
C VAL A 226 -18.38 -8.18 -7.89
N THR A 227 -18.21 -6.87 -7.95
CA THR A 227 -17.38 -6.11 -7.04
C THR A 227 -17.77 -6.46 -5.61
N LYS A 228 -16.85 -7.12 -4.88
CA LYS A 228 -16.90 -7.15 -3.40
C LYS A 228 -16.90 -5.75 -2.78
N GLU A 229 -16.56 -4.71 -3.55
CA GLU A 229 -16.68 -3.32 -3.12
C GLU A 229 -18.13 -2.90 -2.81
N ASP A 230 -19.16 -3.64 -3.26
CA ASP A 230 -20.55 -3.40 -2.82
C ASP A 230 -20.89 -4.02 -1.45
N GLU A 231 -20.00 -4.87 -0.91
CA GLU A 231 -20.13 -5.53 0.40
C GLU A 231 -19.31 -4.83 1.50
N GLU A 232 -18.17 -4.22 1.18
CA GLU A 232 -17.26 -3.60 2.18
C GLU A 232 -17.68 -2.19 2.65
N ASP A 233 -18.67 -1.56 2.02
CA ASP A 233 -19.23 -0.27 2.50
C ASP A 233 -20.33 -0.46 3.57
N SER A 234 -20.36 -1.66 4.18
CA SER A 234 -21.33 -2.07 5.21
C SER A 234 -20.65 -2.42 6.55
N ASP A 235 -19.46 -1.89 6.82
CA ASP A 235 -18.80 -1.99 8.13
C ASP A 235 -18.83 -0.63 8.84
N SER A 236 -20.05 -0.24 9.22
CA SER A 236 -20.26 0.79 10.23
C SER A 236 -20.70 0.05 11.48
N ASP A 237 -19.79 -0.08 12.46
CA ASP A 237 -19.97 -0.59 13.84
C ASP A 237 -21.06 0.13 14.67
N ASP A 238 -21.95 0.86 14.01
CA ASP A 238 -23.03 1.66 14.56
C ASP A 238 -24.35 1.35 13.80
N GLU A 239 -24.53 0.12 13.32
CA GLU A 239 -25.82 -0.35 12.82
C GLU A 239 -26.77 -0.61 14.00
N PRO A 240 -27.79 0.24 14.22
CA PRO A 240 -28.71 0.02 15.32
C PRO A 240 -29.62 -1.17 14.98
N ASN A 241 -29.72 -2.13 15.88
CA ASN A 241 -30.52 -3.33 15.72
C ASN A 241 -31.96 -2.96 15.32
N THR A 242 -32.36 -3.35 14.11
CA THR A 242 -33.64 -2.92 13.47
C THR A 242 -34.87 -3.21 14.34
N LYS A 243 -34.81 -4.31 15.12
CA LYS A 243 -35.87 -4.72 16.05
C LYS A 243 -35.93 -3.82 17.28
N GLU A 244 -34.80 -3.41 17.83
CA GLU A 244 -34.73 -2.54 19.01
C GLU A 244 -35.22 -1.12 18.70
N VAL A 245 -34.83 -0.56 17.56
CA VAL A 245 -35.29 0.79 17.15
C VAL A 245 -36.79 0.81 16.87
N ALA A 246 -37.35 -0.26 16.28
CA ALA A 246 -38.78 -0.37 16.04
C ALA A 246 -39.57 -0.51 17.35
N MET A 247 -39.07 -1.31 18.31
CA MET A 247 -39.71 -1.53 19.60
C MET A 247 -39.62 -0.29 20.50
N ALA A 248 -38.45 0.35 20.56
CA ALA A 248 -38.23 1.57 21.34
C ALA A 248 -39.09 2.77 20.90
N ASN A 249 -39.46 2.83 19.61
CA ASN A 249 -40.36 3.87 19.08
C ASN A 249 -41.84 3.53 19.26
N LYS A 250 -42.18 2.27 19.57
CA LYS A 250 -43.55 1.82 19.87
C LYS A 250 -43.91 2.04 21.34
N VAL A 251 -42.96 1.84 22.25
CA VAL A 251 -43.18 1.91 23.70
C VAL A 251 -43.02 3.32 24.27
N ASN A 252 -42.20 4.18 23.66
CA ASN A 252 -41.88 5.49 24.20
C ASN A 252 -42.52 6.67 23.45
N LYS A 253 -42.56 7.84 24.11
CA LYS A 253 -43.05 9.11 23.55
C LYS A 253 -42.30 9.48 22.26
N LYS A 254 -43.06 9.84 21.23
CA LYS A 254 -42.54 10.23 19.90
C LYS A 254 -41.76 11.54 20.01
N THR A 255 -40.47 11.50 19.68
CA THR A 255 -39.58 12.67 19.66
C THR A 255 -38.95 12.84 18.28
N ARG A 256 -38.64 14.08 17.91
CA ARG A 256 -38.06 14.44 16.60
C ARG A 256 -36.73 13.73 16.31
N LYS A 257 -35.94 13.40 17.36
CA LYS A 257 -34.68 12.65 17.26
C LYS A 257 -34.91 11.18 16.88
N ARG A 258 -35.90 10.52 17.49
CA ARG A 258 -36.24 9.12 17.20
C ARG A 258 -36.93 8.93 15.85
N GLU A 259 -37.69 9.92 15.39
CA GLU A 259 -38.25 9.90 14.04
C GLU A 259 -37.14 9.92 12.96
N LYS A 260 -36.09 10.73 13.16
CA LYS A 260 -34.91 10.73 12.28
C LYS A 260 -34.17 9.40 12.28
N GLN A 261 -34.01 8.75 13.44
CA GLN A 261 -33.39 7.42 13.53
C GLN A 261 -34.21 6.35 12.79
N LEU A 262 -35.54 6.33 12.97
CA LEU A 262 -36.40 5.35 12.31
C LEU A 262 -36.45 5.55 10.78
N LYS A 263 -36.34 6.80 10.29
CA LYS A 263 -36.17 7.10 8.86
C LYS A 263 -34.85 6.55 8.30
N LYS A 264 -33.73 6.73 9.00
CA LYS A 264 -32.43 6.16 8.61
C LYS A 264 -32.48 4.63 8.54
N VAL A 265 -33.03 3.97 9.56
CA VAL A 265 -33.16 2.51 9.59
C VAL A 265 -34.02 1.98 8.44
N LYS A 266 -35.16 2.63 8.15
CA LYS A 266 -36.01 2.25 7.01
C LYS A 266 -35.29 2.37 5.66
N GLN A 267 -34.48 3.42 5.48
CA GLN A 267 -33.69 3.61 4.27
C GLN A 267 -32.61 2.52 4.11
N LEU A 268 -31.92 2.16 5.20
CA LEU A 268 -30.94 1.07 5.20
C LEU A 268 -31.58 -0.28 4.86
N VAL A 269 -32.72 -0.60 5.46
CA VAL A 269 -33.46 -1.85 5.16
C VAL A 269 -33.98 -1.87 3.73
N GLN A 270 -34.42 -0.74 3.17
CA GLN A 270 -34.82 -0.67 1.77
C GLN A 270 -33.63 -0.84 0.82
N LYS A 271 -32.47 -0.25 1.14
CA LYS A 271 -31.23 -0.44 0.36
C LYS A 271 -30.77 -1.90 0.39
N SER A 272 -30.77 -2.55 1.56
CA SER A 272 -30.37 -3.95 1.68
C SER A 272 -31.33 -4.91 0.97
N LYS A 273 -32.65 -4.65 1.04
CA LYS A 273 -33.64 -5.43 0.27
C LYS A 273 -33.50 -5.25 -1.25
N LYS A 274 -33.22 -4.03 -1.72
CA LYS A 274 -32.95 -3.77 -3.15
C LYS A 274 -31.67 -4.45 -3.62
N LYS A 275 -30.61 -4.46 -2.80
CA LYS A 275 -29.36 -5.18 -3.09
C LYS A 275 -29.59 -6.71 -3.16
N LYS A 276 -30.37 -7.29 -2.24
CA LYS A 276 -30.70 -8.73 -2.24
C LYS A 276 -31.65 -9.17 -3.36
N ALA A 277 -32.50 -8.26 -3.85
CA ALA A 277 -33.44 -8.53 -4.93
C ALA A 277 -32.87 -8.26 -6.33
N ALA A 278 -31.66 -7.70 -6.44
CA ALA A 278 -31.02 -7.49 -7.72
C ALA A 278 -30.48 -8.83 -8.27
N ALA A 279 -30.85 -9.17 -9.50
CA ALA A 279 -30.29 -10.32 -10.20
C ALA A 279 -28.76 -10.15 -10.36
N PRO A 280 -27.97 -11.24 -10.37
CA PRO A 280 -26.53 -11.15 -10.61
C PRO A 280 -26.27 -10.44 -11.93
N VAL A 281 -25.58 -9.29 -11.87
CA VAL A 281 -25.21 -8.51 -13.04
C VAL A 281 -23.99 -9.16 -13.67
N TYR A 282 -24.18 -9.78 -14.84
CA TYR A 282 -23.09 -10.31 -15.65
C TYR A 282 -22.47 -9.19 -16.47
N ASN A 283 -21.26 -8.76 -16.10
CA ASN A 283 -20.52 -7.78 -16.88
C ASN A 283 -19.61 -8.49 -17.90
N PHE A 284 -20.09 -8.57 -19.14
CA PHE A 284 -19.39 -9.15 -20.30
C PHE A 284 -18.34 -8.21 -20.91
N SER A 285 -18.04 -7.05 -20.31
CA SER A 285 -17.13 -6.04 -20.88
C SER A 285 -15.69 -6.51 -21.16
N ALA A 286 -15.30 -7.70 -20.68
CA ALA A 286 -13.99 -8.29 -20.91
C ALA A 286 -14.00 -9.44 -21.95
N LEU A 287 -15.17 -9.82 -22.49
CA LEU A 287 -15.31 -10.87 -23.49
C LEU A 287 -15.36 -10.30 -24.91
#